data_AF-A0A7Y3DMY0-F1
#
_entry.id   AF-A0A7Y3DMY0-F1
#
_cell.length_a   1.000
_cell.length_b   1.000
_cell.length_c   1.000
_cell.angle_alpha   90.00
_cell.angle_beta   90.00
_cell.angle_gamma   90.00
#
_symmetry.space_group_name_H-M   'P 1'
#
loop_
_entity.id
_entity.type
_entity.pdbx_description
1 polymer ?
#
loop_
_entity_poly.entity_id
_entity_poly.type
_entity_poly.pdbx_seq_one_letter_code
_entity_poly.pdbx_strand_id
1 'polypeptide(L)' 'FLLSLGIFLMNYIGLGISLWPWLVPYEIDIWQAAAAPESQSLLLIGTVIMLPLVLTYTGYCYYIFRGKSSHEATY' A
#
# COMPACT_ATOMS: atom_id res chain seq x y z
N PHE A 1 6.05 14.21 10.14
CA PHE A 1 6.08 12.92 9.42
C PHE A 1 4.89 12.04 9.75
N LEU A 2 4.68 11.61 11.00
CA LEU A 2 3.53 10.74 11.34
C LEU A 2 2.17 11.41 11.10
N LEU A 3 2.01 12.68 11.51
CA LEU A 3 0.78 13.44 11.26
C LEU A 3 0.53 13.69 9.77
N SER A 4 1.58 14.03 9.00
CA SER A 4 1.47 14.17 7.54
C SER A 4 1.09 12.85 6.88
N LEU A 5 1.67 11.71 7.32
CA LEU A 5 1.27 10.38 6.86
C LEU A 5 -0.20 10.09 7.18
N GLY A 6 -0.67 10.47 8.38
CA GLY A 6 -2.07 10.35 8.77
C GLY A 6 -3.02 11.16 7.88
N ILE A 7 -2.65 12.39 7.50
CA ILE A 7 -3.44 13.23 6.58
C ILE A 7 -3.53 12.59 5.19
N PHE A 8 -2.40 12.10 4.66
CA PHE A 8 -2.40 11.39 3.37
C PHE A 8 -3.26 10.12 3.42
N LEU A 9 -3.14 9.33 4.49
CA LEU A 9 -3.91 8.11 4.67
C LEU A 9 -5.42 8.41 4.77
N MET A 10 -5.80 9.47 5.50
CA MET A 10 -7.19 9.92 5.58
C MET A 10 -7.73 10.36 4.22
N ASN A 11 -6.92 11.02 3.40
CA ASN A 11 -7.32 11.41 2.04
C ASN A 11 -7.61 10.19 1.15
N TYR A 12 -6.75 9.16 1.20
CA TYR A 12 -6.99 7.90 0.49
C TYR A 12 -8.25 7.17 0.96
N ILE A 13 -8.50 7.15 2.28
CA ILE A 13 -9.74 6.57 2.83
C ILE A 13 -10.96 7.36 2.36
N GLY A 14 -10.91 8.69 2.41
CA GLY A 14 -11.99 9.56 1.94
C GLY A 14 -12.32 9.34 0.46
N LEU A 15 -11.28 9.16 -0.38
CA LEU A 15 -11.45 8.79 -1.78
C LEU A 15 -12.15 7.43 -1.94
N GLY A 16 -11.71 6.42 -1.19
CA GLY A 16 -12.29 5.08 -1.23
C GLY A 16 -13.76 5.06 -0.82
N ILE A 17 -14.12 5.78 0.26
CA ILE A 17 -15.52 5.90 0.72
C ILE A 17 -16.37 6.65 -0.32
N SER A 18 -15.81 7.67 -0.96
CA SER A 18 -16.54 8.48 -1.97
C SER A 18 -16.87 7.69 -3.24
N LEU A 19 -16.01 6.74 -3.61
CA LEU A 19 -16.18 5.92 -4.81
C LEU A 19 -17.03 4.66 -4.53
N TRP A 20 -17.07 4.16 -3.29
CA TRP A 20 -17.85 2.99 -2.93
C TRP A 20 -19.35 3.13 -3.31
N PRO A 21 -19.99 2.14 -3.97
CA PRO A 21 -19.52 0.79 -4.35
C PRO A 21 -18.95 0.70 -5.78
N TRP A 22 -18.65 1.82 -6.42
CA TRP A 22 -18.21 1.91 -7.81
C TRP A 22 -16.70 1.85 -7.91
N LEU A 23 -16.18 1.04 -8.84
CA LEU A 23 -14.77 1.09 -9.23
C LEU A 23 -14.56 2.19 -10.29
N VAL A 24 -15.49 2.26 -11.27
CA VAL A 24 -15.63 3.36 -12.23
C VAL A 24 -17.04 3.94 -12.06
N PRO A 25 -17.17 5.23 -11.66
CA PRO A 25 -18.48 5.83 -11.41
C PRO A 25 -19.43 5.64 -12.59
N TYR A 26 -20.63 5.13 -12.30
CA TYR A 26 -21.73 4.89 -13.25
C TYR A 26 -21.47 3.83 -14.35
N GLU A 27 -20.31 3.17 -14.36
CA GLU A 27 -20.00 2.14 -15.36
C GLU A 27 -19.79 0.75 -14.76
N ILE A 28 -18.95 0.62 -13.72
CA ILE A 28 -18.53 -0.68 -13.20
C ILE A 28 -18.52 -0.67 -11.67
N ASP A 29 -19.28 -1.59 -11.08
CA ASP A 29 -19.26 -1.83 -9.62
C ASP A 29 -18.11 -2.79 -9.22
N ILE A 30 -17.79 -2.84 -7.92
CA ILE A 30 -16.71 -3.70 -7.40
C ILE A 30 -16.94 -5.20 -7.61
N TRP A 31 -18.17 -5.64 -7.80
CA TRP A 31 -18.53 -7.06 -7.93
C TRP A 31 -18.44 -7.53 -9.39
N GLN A 32 -18.81 -6.67 -10.33
CA GLN A 32 -18.66 -6.84 -11.76
C GLN A 32 -17.21 -6.74 -12.20
N ALA A 33 -16.41 -5.91 -11.51
CA ALA A 33 -14.97 -5.82 -11.73
C ALA A 33 -14.18 -7.00 -11.13
N ALA A 34 -14.80 -7.86 -10.33
CA ALA A 34 -14.11 -8.96 -9.68
C ALA A 34 -13.65 -10.01 -10.70
N ALA A 35 -12.40 -10.47 -10.55
CA ALA A 35 -11.86 -11.55 -11.37
C ALA A 35 -12.55 -12.89 -11.05
N ALA A 36 -12.36 -13.89 -11.91
CA ALA A 36 -12.85 -15.24 -11.64
C ALA A 36 -12.35 -15.72 -10.26
N PRO A 37 -13.21 -16.39 -9.44
CA PRO A 37 -12.89 -16.72 -8.04
C PRO A 37 -11.56 -17.45 -7.86
N GLU A 38 -11.21 -18.36 -8.77
CA GLU A 38 -9.94 -19.12 -8.72
C GLU A 38 -8.71 -18.28 -9.03
N SER A 39 -8.84 -17.28 -9.90
CA SER A 39 -7.74 -16.34 -10.18
C SER A 39 -7.56 -15.39 -9.00
N GLN A 40 -8.66 -14.93 -8.39
CA GLN A 40 -8.64 -14.05 -7.23
C GLN A 40 -8.06 -14.74 -5.98
N SER A 41 -8.34 -16.03 -5.78
CA SER A 41 -7.77 -16.81 -4.66
C SER A 41 -6.26 -17.00 -4.80
N LEU A 42 -5.76 -17.28 -6.02
CA LEU A 42 -4.33 -17.36 -6.32
C LEU A 42 -3.62 -16.02 -6.04
N LEU A 43 -4.20 -14.91 -6.50
CA LEU A 43 -3.69 -13.56 -6.25
C LEU A 43 -3.65 -13.23 -4.75
N LEU A 44 -4.68 -13.64 -4.00
CA LEU A 44 -4.74 -13.43 -2.56
C LEU A 44 -3.58 -14.16 -1.85
N ILE A 45 -3.34 -15.42 -2.18
CA ILE A 45 -2.24 -16.21 -1.61
C ILE A 45 -0.89 -15.55 -1.91
N GLY A 46 -0.67 -15.16 -3.18
CA GLY A 46 0.54 -14.44 -3.58
C GLY A 46 0.72 -13.13 -2.81
N THR A 47 -0.35 -12.38 -2.63
CA THR A 47 -0.35 -11.10 -1.90
C THR A 47 -0.04 -11.31 -0.41
N VAL A 48 -0.64 -12.32 0.23
CA VAL A 48 -0.40 -12.61 1.66
C VAL A 48 1.05 -12.95 1.95
N ILE A 49 1.78 -13.53 1.00
CA ILE A 49 3.22 -13.84 1.16
C ILE A 49 4.08 -12.64 0.76
N MET A 50 3.78 -12.00 -0.37
CA MET A 50 4.61 -10.92 -0.90
C MET A 50 4.49 -9.62 -0.10
N LEU A 51 3.29 -9.26 0.34
CA LEU A 51 3.05 -8.03 1.11
C LEU A 51 3.91 -7.97 2.39
N PRO A 52 3.92 -8.97 3.30
CA PRO A 52 4.78 -8.91 4.48
C PRO A 52 6.27 -8.95 4.12
N LEU A 53 6.67 -9.66 3.06
CA LEU A 53 8.06 -9.68 2.61
C LEU A 53 8.54 -8.30 2.17
N VAL A 54 7.75 -7.61 1.33
CA VAL A 54 8.06 -6.26 0.86
C VAL A 54 8.08 -5.27 2.02
N LEU A 55 7.07 -5.29 2.89
CA LEU A 55 7.01 -4.39 4.06
C LEU A 55 8.18 -4.61 5.02
N THR A 56 8.55 -5.87 5.27
CA THR A 56 9.69 -6.22 6.12
C THR A 56 11.00 -5.72 5.52
N TYR A 57 11.20 -5.94 4.22
CA TYR A 57 12.40 -5.46 3.53
C TYR A 57 12.49 -3.93 3.55
N THR A 58 11.40 -3.22 3.24
CA THR A 58 11.36 -1.76 3.32
C THR A 58 11.66 -1.27 4.74
N GLY A 59 11.04 -1.88 5.76
CA GLY A 59 11.32 -1.56 7.17
C GLY A 59 12.77 -1.82 7.57
N TYR A 60 13.36 -2.93 7.10
CA TYR A 60 14.76 -3.27 7.32
C TYR A 60 15.72 -2.27 6.67
N CYS A 61 15.43 -1.81 5.44
CA CYS A 61 16.18 -0.75 4.79
C CYS A 61 16.15 0.54 5.63
N TYR A 62 14.96 0.98 6.07
CA TYR A 62 14.87 2.13 6.98
C TYR A 62 15.67 1.90 8.26
N TYR A 63 15.62 0.70 8.83
CA TYR A 63 16.38 0.36 10.04
C TYR A 63 17.90 0.43 9.83
N ILE A 64 18.42 -0.06 8.70
CA ILE A 64 19.85 0.01 8.36
C ILE A 64 20.30 1.46 8.18
N PHE A 65 19.50 2.28 7.50
CA PHE A 65 19.90 3.64 7.11
C PHE A 65 19.61 4.70 8.17
N ARG A 66 18.85 4.40 9.24
CA ARG A 66 18.42 5.36 10.28
C ARG A 66 19.52 6.04 11.11
N GLY A 67 20.79 5.73 10.88
CA GLY A 67 21.92 6.31 11.62
C GLY A 67 23.17 6.56 10.79
N LYS A 68 23.14 6.33 9.47
CA LYS A 68 24.29 6.55 8.57
C LYS A 68 24.31 7.94 7.92
N SER A 69 23.51 8.88 8.41
CA SER A 69 23.62 10.29 8.06
C SER A 69 24.70 10.97 8.91
N SER A 70 25.96 10.53 8.78
CA SER A 70 27.06 11.33 9.31
C SER A 70 27.35 12.45 8.30
N HIS A 71 27.30 13.70 8.76
CA HIS A 71 27.81 14.87 8.03
C HIS A 71 29.34 14.97 8.15
N GLU A 72 30.04 13.84 8.25
CA GLU A 72 31.49 13.86 8.26
C GLU A 72 31.96 13.74 6.82
N ALA A 73 32.19 14.91 6.22
CA ALA A 73 32.97 14.99 5.00
C ALA A 73 34.34 14.38 5.33
N THR A 74 34.58 13.16 4.85
CA THR A 74 35.88 12.53 4.86
C THR A 74 36.87 13.47 4.16
N TYR A 75 37.59 14.25 4.94
CA TYR A 75 38.80 14.99 4.56
C TYR A 75 39.96 14.47 5.40
#